data_AF-A0A7S1S4J4-F1
#
_entry.id   AF-A0A7S1S4J4-F1
#
_cell.length_a   1.000
_cell.length_b   1.000
_cell.length_c   1.000
_cell.angle_alpha   90.00
_cell.angle_beta   90.00
_cell.angle_gamma   90.00
#
_symmetry.space_group_name_H-M   'P 1'
#
loop_
_entity.id
_entity.type
_entity.pdbx_description
1 polymer ?
#
loop_
_entity_poly.entity_id
_entity_poly.type
_entity_poly.pdbx_seq_one_letter_code
_entity_poly.pdbx_strand_id
1 'polypeptide(L)'
;YLHYLYVDKVAHPAQAAAGEPEARAAAFEALHERYSPVVEWATLHMRGFYLKAAQLMSMRDDFLPRQYLSWTKKLQHEAPVALSSAEARRFVCRELRLAGGSE
;
A
#
# COMPACT_ATOMS: atom_id res chain seq x y z
N TYR A 1 0.04 18.27 10.03
CA TYR A 1 -0.88 18.97 10.96
C TYR A 1 -2.00 18.05 11.46
N LEU A 2 -2.92 17.58 10.60
CA LEU A 2 -4.05 16.72 11.02
C LEU A 2 -3.64 15.37 11.64
N HIS A 3 -2.57 14.75 11.14
CA HIS A 3 -2.09 13.46 11.66
C HIS A 3 -1.57 13.56 13.10
N TYR A 4 -0.87 14.64 13.44
CA TYR A 4 -0.42 14.89 14.82
C TYR A 4 -1.59 15.22 15.75
N LEU A 5 -2.64 15.91 15.26
CA LEU A 5 -3.87 16.12 16.03
C LEU A 5 -4.59 14.80 16.35
N TYR A 6 -4.51 13.81 15.47
CA TYR A 6 -5.02 12.48 15.76
C TYR A 6 -4.18 11.80 16.85
N VAL A 7 -2.85 11.77 16.71
CA VAL A 7 -1.93 11.25 17.75
C VAL A 7 -2.25 11.86 19.11
N ASP A 8 -2.39 13.18 19.20
CA ASP A 8 -2.70 13.88 20.45
C ASP A 8 -4.05 13.43 21.07
N LYS A 9 -5.02 13.05 20.24
CA LYS A 9 -6.33 12.58 20.69
C LYS A 9 -6.32 11.11 21.11
N VAL A 10 -5.50 10.26 20.48
CA VAL A 10 -5.55 8.79 20.70
C VAL A 10 -4.42 8.27 21.57
N ALA A 11 -3.26 8.95 21.64
CA ALA A 11 -2.07 8.52 22.38
C ALA A 11 -2.13 8.80 23.89
N HIS A 12 -3.33 8.86 24.46
CA HIS A 12 -3.63 9.23 25.85
C HIS A 12 -3.31 10.71 26.20
N PRO A 13 -4.29 11.48 26.73
CA PRO A 13 -4.06 12.88 27.14
C PRO A 13 -3.02 13.03 28.27
N ALA A 14 -2.70 11.95 29.00
CA ALA A 14 -1.70 11.95 30.07
C ALA A 14 -0.25 12.01 29.57
N GLN A 15 0.05 11.46 28.38
CA GLN A 15 1.40 11.54 27.78
C GLN A 15 1.57 12.81 26.95
N ALA A 16 0.51 13.33 26.34
CA ALA A 16 0.53 14.63 25.66
C ALA A 16 0.80 15.81 26.60
N ALA A 17 0.55 15.65 27.91
CA ALA A 17 0.88 16.63 28.95
C ALA A 17 2.40 16.74 29.20
N ALA A 18 3.18 15.70 28.88
CA ALA A 18 4.63 15.76 28.83
C ALA A 18 5.02 16.12 27.39
N GLY A 19 5.22 17.41 27.13
CA GLY A 19 5.48 17.98 25.79
C GLY A 19 6.81 17.58 25.16
N GLU A 20 7.20 16.30 25.19
CA GLU A 20 8.40 15.78 24.56
C GLU A 20 8.12 15.50 23.06
N PRO A 21 8.69 16.29 22.14
CA PRO A 21 8.43 16.15 20.70
C PRO A 21 8.80 14.76 20.17
N GLU A 22 9.80 14.10 20.78
CA GLU A 22 10.26 12.77 20.41
C GLU A 22 9.21 11.69 20.73
N ALA A 23 8.57 11.75 21.91
CA ALA A 23 7.52 10.80 22.29
C ALA A 23 6.32 10.90 21.33
N ARG A 24 5.97 12.11 20.91
CA ARG A 24 4.89 12.35 19.94
C ARG A 24 5.25 11.84 18.55
N ALA A 25 6.49 12.02 18.11
CA ALA A 25 6.97 11.47 16.84
C ALA A 25 7.00 9.94 16.87
N ALA A 26 7.41 9.32 17.98
CA ALA A 26 7.40 7.87 18.15
C ALA A 26 5.97 7.31 18.14
N ALA A 27 5.02 7.96 18.81
CA ALA A 27 3.61 7.57 18.77
C ALA A 27 3.02 7.71 17.36
N PHE A 28 3.43 8.73 16.62
CA PHE A 28 3.05 8.91 15.21
C PHE A 28 3.58 7.79 14.32
N GLU A 29 4.87 7.43 14.44
CA GLU A 29 5.47 6.30 13.72
C GLU A 29 4.76 4.97 14.06
N ALA A 30 4.44 4.74 15.34
CA ALA A 30 3.75 3.52 15.78
C ALA A 30 2.37 3.33 15.14
N LEU A 31 1.65 4.42 14.87
CA LEU A 31 0.38 4.36 14.13
C LEU A 31 0.59 3.88 12.69
N HIS A 32 1.65 4.33 12.03
CA HIS A 32 1.95 3.91 10.66
C HIS A 32 2.40 2.45 10.60
N GLU A 33 3.20 1.99 11.57
CA GLU A 33 3.54 0.56 11.67
C GLU A 33 2.28 -0.31 11.85
N ARG A 34 1.30 0.18 12.62
CA ARG A 34 0.05 -0.55 12.87
C ARG A 34 -0.87 -0.61 11.65
N TYR A 35 -1.04 0.51 10.94
CA TYR A 35 -2.07 0.62 9.90
C TYR A 35 -1.54 0.42 8.47
N SER A 36 -0.24 0.56 8.23
CA SER A 36 0.34 0.32 6.90
C SER A 36 0.01 -1.08 6.36
N PRO A 37 0.16 -2.18 7.12
CA PRO A 37 -0.19 -3.53 6.63
C PRO A 37 -1.68 -3.71 6.34
N VAL A 38 -2.56 -3.02 7.07
CA VAL A 38 -4.02 -3.08 6.85
C VAL A 38 -4.37 -2.42 5.52
N VAL A 39 -3.75 -1.27 5.23
CA VAL A 39 -3.94 -0.56 3.96
C VAL A 39 -3.37 -1.36 2.80
N GLU A 40 -2.18 -1.95 2.96
CA GLU A 40 -1.58 -2.85 1.95
C GLU A 40 -2.55 -3.99 1.60
N TRP A 41 -3.06 -4.71 2.62
CA TRP A 41 -4.01 -5.78 2.42
C TRP A 41 -5.27 -5.32 1.68
N ALA A 42 -5.87 -4.19 2.09
CA ALA A 42 -7.06 -3.64 1.45
C ALA A 42 -6.78 -3.26 -0.02
N THR A 43 -5.64 -2.66 -0.30
CA THR A 43 -5.20 -2.29 -1.66
C THR A 43 -5.06 -3.52 -2.56
N LEU A 44 -4.39 -4.58 -2.06
CA LEU A 44 -4.23 -5.84 -2.78
C LEU A 44 -5.57 -6.55 -3.01
N HIS A 45 -6.50 -6.44 -2.05
CA HIS A 45 -7.81 -7.08 -2.12
C HIS A 45 -8.75 -6.39 -3.12
N MET A 46 -8.81 -5.05 -3.10
CA MET A 46 -9.67 -4.27 -4.00
C MET A 46 -9.13 -4.25 -5.45
N ARG A 47 -7.82 -4.46 -5.63
CA ARG A 47 -7.15 -4.53 -6.94
C ARG A 47 -7.40 -3.28 -7.79
N GLY A 48 -7.11 -3.39 -9.10
CA GLY A 48 -7.50 -2.41 -10.11
C GLY A 48 -7.04 -0.98 -9.81
N PHE A 49 -8.01 -0.09 -9.57
CA PHE A 49 -7.75 1.32 -9.30
C PHE A 49 -6.82 1.54 -8.09
N TYR A 50 -6.99 0.77 -7.02
CA TYR A 50 -6.20 0.95 -5.80
C TYR A 50 -4.75 0.50 -5.95
N LEU A 51 -4.50 -0.54 -6.77
CA LEU A 51 -3.14 -0.93 -7.15
C LEU A 51 -2.46 0.16 -7.97
N LYS A 52 -3.18 0.75 -8.94
CA LYS A 52 -2.66 1.87 -9.74
C LYS A 52 -2.37 3.10 -8.88
N ALA A 53 -3.24 3.40 -7.91
CA ALA A 53 -3.00 4.46 -6.96
C ALA A 53 -1.71 4.19 -6.16
N ALA A 54 -1.54 2.99 -5.60
CA ALA A 54 -0.32 2.62 -4.90
C ALA A 54 0.94 2.75 -5.76
N GLN A 55 0.89 2.31 -7.02
CA GLN A 55 1.98 2.46 -7.99
C GLN A 55 2.30 3.95 -8.25
N LEU A 56 1.28 4.79 -8.46
CA LEU A 56 1.48 6.24 -8.64
C LEU A 56 2.11 6.87 -7.39
N MET A 57 1.60 6.55 -6.20
CA MET A 57 2.09 7.11 -4.95
C MET A 57 3.53 6.70 -4.65
N SER A 58 3.94 5.52 -5.09
CA SER A 58 5.31 5.02 -4.92
C SER A 58 6.37 5.80 -5.70
N MET A 59 5.97 6.67 -6.64
CA MET A 59 6.87 7.57 -7.38
C MET A 59 7.27 8.81 -6.58
N ARG A 60 6.61 9.06 -5.44
CA ARG A 60 6.79 10.25 -4.62
C ARG A 60 7.16 9.87 -3.20
N ASP A 61 8.46 9.78 -2.95
CA ASP A 61 9.04 9.47 -1.64
C ASP A 61 8.68 10.52 -0.57
N ASP A 62 8.28 11.73 -0.98
CA ASP A 62 7.86 12.83 -0.10
C ASP A 62 6.39 12.75 0.34
N PHE A 63 5.59 11.88 -0.28
CA PHE A 63 4.14 11.88 -0.09
C PHE A 63 3.67 10.87 0.97
N LEU A 64 4.33 9.73 1.08
CA LEU A 64 3.92 8.63 1.96
C LEU A 64 4.94 8.41 3.08
N PRO A 65 4.51 8.05 4.31
CA PRO A 65 5.43 7.58 5.34
C PRO A 65 6.20 6.34 4.87
N ARG A 66 7.42 6.15 5.38
CA ARG A 66 8.33 5.07 4.96
C ARG A 66 7.69 3.67 5.00
N GLN A 67 6.80 3.43 5.95
CA GLN A 67 6.07 2.16 6.12
C GLN A 67 5.22 1.85 4.89
N TYR A 68 4.60 2.87 4.29
CA TYR A 68 3.76 2.73 3.10
C TYR A 68 4.61 2.68 1.83
N LEU A 69 5.68 3.46 1.77
CA LEU A 69 6.64 3.40 0.65
C LEU A 69 7.25 2.01 0.50
N SER A 70 7.52 1.32 1.61
CA SER A 70 8.18 0.01 1.62
C SER A 70 7.44 -1.05 0.78
N TRP A 71 6.11 -1.06 0.78
CA TRP A 71 5.31 -2.00 0.00
C TRP A 71 4.81 -1.41 -1.31
N THR A 72 4.50 -0.11 -1.36
CA THR A 72 4.07 0.52 -2.62
C THR A 72 5.17 0.48 -3.68
N LYS A 73 6.46 0.58 -3.29
CA LYS A 73 7.60 0.39 -4.21
C LYS A 73 7.69 -1.04 -4.77
N LYS A 74 7.38 -2.07 -3.98
CA LYS A 74 7.34 -3.46 -4.47
C LYS A 74 6.30 -3.63 -5.57
N LEU A 75 5.13 -3.00 -5.42
CA LEU A 75 4.04 -3.04 -6.40
C LEU A 75 4.36 -2.41 -7.76
N GLN A 76 5.47 -1.66 -7.88
CA GLN A 76 5.95 -1.16 -9.18
C GLN A 76 6.42 -2.30 -10.09
N HIS A 77 7.02 -3.34 -9.51
CA HIS A 77 7.69 -4.42 -10.26
C HIS A 77 7.05 -5.80 -10.01
N GLU A 78 6.38 -5.98 -8.87
CA GLU A 78 5.82 -7.25 -8.41
C GLU A 78 4.29 -7.20 -8.38
N ALA A 79 3.67 -6.72 -9.47
CA ALA A 79 2.21 -6.71 -9.55
C ALA A 79 1.68 -8.15 -9.45
N PRO A 80 0.75 -8.45 -8.52
CA PRO A 80 0.25 -9.79 -8.34
C PRO A 80 -0.50 -10.24 -9.59
N VAL A 81 0.00 -11.29 -10.25
CA VAL A 81 -0.62 -11.89 -11.43
C VAL A 81 -1.63 -12.94 -10.96
N ALA A 82 -2.91 -12.69 -11.23
CA ALA A 82 -3.98 -13.63 -10.88
C ALA A 82 -4.18 -14.76 -11.90
N LEU A 83 -3.56 -14.66 -13.08
CA LEU A 83 -3.69 -15.65 -14.14
C LEU A 83 -2.59 -16.71 -14.02
N SER A 84 -2.99 -17.98 -14.04
CA SER A 84 -2.04 -19.06 -14.29
C SER A 84 -1.40 -18.91 -15.67
N SER A 85 -0.22 -19.52 -15.88
CA SER A 85 0.46 -19.51 -17.18
C SER A 85 -0.43 -20.06 -18.30
N ALA A 86 -1.28 -21.04 -18.00
CA ALA A 86 -2.23 -21.60 -18.95
C ALA A 86 -3.33 -20.59 -19.33
N GLU A 87 -3.90 -19.87 -18.36
CA GLU A 87 -4.91 -18.83 -18.61
C GLU A 87 -4.31 -17.64 -19.36
N ALA A 88 -3.10 -17.23 -19.00
CA ALA A 88 -2.37 -16.19 -19.71
C ALA A 88 -2.13 -16.58 -21.18
N ARG A 89 -1.70 -17.82 -21.44
CA ARG A 89 -1.52 -18.35 -22.80
C ARG A 89 -2.83 -18.37 -23.58
N ARG A 90 -3.92 -18.86 -22.98
CA ARG A 90 -5.26 -18.85 -23.62
C ARG A 90 -5.71 -17.44 -23.97
N PHE A 91 -5.53 -16.50 -23.04
CA PHE A 91 -5.86 -15.10 -23.27
C PHE A 91 -5.09 -14.53 -24.46
N VAL A 92 -3.75 -14.69 -24.48
CA VAL A 92 -2.90 -14.19 -25.57
C VAL A 92 -3.27 -14.83 -26.92
N CYS A 93 -3.47 -16.15 -26.97
CA CYS A 93 -3.88 -16.83 -28.20
C CYS A 93 -5.21 -16.30 -28.74
N ARG A 94 -6.17 -16.02 -27.85
CA ARG A 94 -7.47 -15.45 -28.23
C ARG A 94 -7.33 -14.04 -28.78
N GLU A 95 -6.64 -13.15 -28.07
CA GLU A 95 -6.50 -11.74 -28.48
C GLU A 95 -5.70 -11.59 -29.78
N LEU A 96 -4.66 -12.43 -29.98
CA LEU A 96 -3.83 -12.43 -31.19
C LEU A 96 -4.38 -13.31 -32.32
N ARG A 97 -5.54 -13.95 -32.14
CA ARG A 97 -6.17 -14.87 -33.11
C ARG A 97 -5.25 -15.99 -33.60
N LEU A 98 -4.42 -16.53 -32.70
CA LEU A 98 -3.52 -17.65 -33.00
C LEU A 98 -4.26 -18.99 -32.92
N ALA A 99 -4.01 -19.89 -33.87
CA ALA A 99 -4.52 -21.25 -33.81
C ALA A 99 -3.76 -22.04 -32.71
N GLY A 100 -4.38 -22.26 -31.56
CA GLY A 100 -3.77 -23.02 -30.44
C GLY A 100 -4.28 -22.72 -29.03
N GLY A 101 -5.45 -22.08 -28.89
CA GLY A 101 -6.02 -21.69 -27.59
C GLY A 101 -6.93 -22.72 -26.90
N SER A 102 -7.04 -23.93 -27.46
CA SER A 102 -7.89 -25.02 -26.96
C SER A 102 -7.04 -26.27 -26.75
N GLU A 103 -6.87 -26.66 -25.50
CA GLU A 103 -6.80 -28.09 -25.12
C GLU A 103 -8.18 -28.49 -24.61
#